data_AF-A0A7L5DQR2-F1
#
_entry.id   AF-A0A7L5DQR2-F1
#
_cell.length_a   1.000
_cell.length_b   1.000
_cell.length_c   1.000
_cell.angle_alpha   90.00
_cell.angle_beta   90.00
_cell.angle_gamma   90.00
#
_symmetry.space_group_name_H-M   'P 1'
#
loop_
_entity.id
_entity.type
_entity.pdbx_description
1 polymer ?
#
loop_
_entity_poly.entity_id
_entity_poly.type
_entity_poly.pdbx_seq_one_letter_code
_entity_poly.pdbx_strand_id
1 'polypeptide(L)'
;MNSQIIKFSYEGQEVEFDTSDPKLMVNATEVAKIFGKLTADFFRLDQTKAFINECLNYGNSHNSDGEKNGHSRFLGINNQDDLYTSRRRSGTWMHRILALKFAAWLDPRFELWVYLTIDQIIQGQHPLPIELLAERKQILNERNFDVEEAKRTEAELLESDVFRRWQEQQGRIKSSNTKLKAFDRKVMVQLDMFSKPPVKQE
;
A
#
# COMPACT_ATOMS: atom_id res chain seq x y z
N MET A 1 -26.12 11.14 -12.25
CA MET A 1 -24.92 11.55 -11.50
C MET A 1 -24.09 10.30 -11.30
N ASN A 2 -22.83 10.31 -11.74
CA ASN A 2 -21.95 9.13 -11.59
C ASN A 2 -21.51 9.06 -10.13
N SER A 3 -21.94 8.00 -9.42
CA SER A 3 -21.47 7.74 -8.06
C SER A 3 -20.00 7.33 -8.11
N GLN A 4 -19.09 8.24 -7.75
CA GLN A 4 -17.68 7.92 -7.61
C GLN A 4 -17.45 7.47 -6.16
N ILE A 5 -17.28 6.17 -5.97
CA ILE A 5 -16.95 5.57 -4.67
C ILE A 5 -15.44 5.32 -4.65
N ILE A 6 -14.74 5.96 -3.72
CA ILE A 6 -13.32 5.71 -3.47
C ILE A 6 -13.22 4.63 -2.40
N LYS A 7 -12.52 3.54 -2.70
CA LYS A 7 -12.23 2.47 -1.75
C LYS A 7 -10.83 2.62 -1.19
N PHE A 8 -10.70 2.75 0.12
CA PHE A 8 -9.42 2.78 0.81
C PHE A 8 -9.19 1.46 1.53
N SER A 9 -7.98 0.90 1.47
CA SER A 9 -7.64 -0.33 2.20
C SER A 9 -6.76 -0.01 3.40
N TYR A 10 -7.20 -0.40 4.60
CA TYR A 10 -6.41 -0.39 5.82
C TYR A 10 -6.32 -1.82 6.35
N GLU A 11 -5.10 -2.36 6.52
CA GLU A 11 -4.86 -3.73 7.03
C GLU A 11 -5.70 -4.84 6.35
N GLY A 12 -5.96 -4.68 5.04
CA GLY A 12 -6.76 -5.63 4.24
C GLY A 12 -8.28 -5.42 4.31
N GLN A 13 -8.73 -4.35 4.96
CA GLN A 13 -10.14 -4.00 5.13
C GLN A 13 -10.48 -2.79 4.25
N GLU A 14 -11.54 -2.87 3.46
CA GLU A 14 -11.97 -1.79 2.55
C GLU A 14 -12.95 -0.84 3.25
N VAL A 15 -12.66 0.46 3.16
CA VAL A 15 -13.54 1.55 3.57
C VAL A 15 -14.00 2.30 2.32
N GLU A 16 -15.32 2.43 2.15
CA GLU A 16 -15.92 3.12 1.02
C GLU A 16 -16.21 4.60 1.37
N PHE A 17 -15.77 5.50 0.50
CA PHE A 17 -16.02 6.94 0.56
C PHE A 17 -16.88 7.31 -0.64
N ASP A 18 -18.05 7.89 -0.40
CA ASP A 18 -18.84 8.46 -1.48
C ASP A 18 -18.31 9.87 -1.78
N THR A 19 -17.67 10.02 -2.95
CA THR A 19 -17.16 11.30 -3.45
C THR A 19 -18.08 11.92 -4.50
N SER A 20 -19.26 11.35 -4.73
CA SER A 20 -20.26 11.92 -5.63
C SER A 20 -21.05 13.06 -5.01
N ASP A 21 -21.09 13.13 -3.67
CA ASP A 21 -21.62 14.26 -2.93
C ASP A 21 -20.51 15.30 -2.66
N PRO A 22 -20.71 16.60 -2.96
CA PRO A 22 -19.79 17.66 -2.54
C PRO A 22 -19.53 17.66 -1.02
N LYS A 23 -20.46 17.13 -0.22
CA LYS A 23 -20.32 16.87 1.21
C LYS A 23 -19.83 15.43 1.40
N LEU A 24 -18.55 15.18 1.14
CA LEU A 24 -17.92 13.86 1.32
C LEU A 24 -18.36 13.17 2.63
N MET A 25 -19.11 12.08 2.50
CA MET A 25 -19.71 11.34 3.61
C MET A 25 -19.14 9.92 3.70
N VAL A 26 -19.03 9.41 4.93
CA VAL A 26 -18.49 8.08 5.24
C VAL A 26 -19.54 7.23 5.94
N ASN A 27 -19.72 5.99 5.50
CA ASN A 27 -20.58 5.02 6.17
C ASN A 27 -19.92 4.49 7.45
N ALA A 28 -20.15 5.19 8.57
CA ALA A 28 -19.58 4.86 9.86
C ALA A 28 -20.07 3.51 10.42
N THR A 29 -21.22 3.00 9.98
CA THR A 29 -21.70 1.68 10.41
C THR A 29 -20.91 0.54 9.80
N GLU A 30 -20.52 0.65 8.52
CA GLU A 30 -19.65 -0.34 7.89
C GLU A 30 -18.26 -0.31 8.50
N VAL A 31 -17.72 0.89 8.71
CA VAL A 31 -16.41 1.03 9.38
C VAL A 31 -16.47 0.51 10.82
N ALA A 32 -17.52 0.80 11.61
CA ALA A 32 -17.61 0.28 12.98
C ALA A 32 -17.55 -1.26 13.05
N LYS A 33 -18.25 -1.94 12.13
CA LYS A 33 -18.31 -3.41 12.06
C LYS A 33 -16.93 -4.02 11.84
N ILE A 34 -16.11 -3.39 11.00
CA ILE A 34 -14.75 -3.80 10.67
C ILE A 34 -13.88 -3.88 11.94
N PHE A 35 -14.06 -2.93 12.86
CA PHE A 35 -13.35 -2.87 14.15
C PHE A 35 -14.11 -3.56 15.30
N GLY A 36 -15.20 -4.28 15.02
CA GLY A 36 -16.02 -4.94 16.05
C GLY A 36 -16.69 -3.97 17.03
N LYS A 37 -16.91 -2.71 16.64
CA LYS A 37 -17.51 -1.66 17.47
C LYS A 37 -18.91 -1.28 16.98
N LEU A 38 -19.68 -0.63 17.84
CA LEU A 38 -20.99 -0.09 17.50
C LEU A 38 -20.92 1.44 17.40
N THR A 39 -21.42 1.99 16.29
CA THR A 39 -21.49 3.45 16.10
C THR A 39 -22.28 4.15 17.21
N ALA A 40 -23.28 3.46 17.81
CA ALA A 40 -24.05 4.00 18.93
C ALA A 40 -23.19 4.33 20.16
N ASP A 41 -22.15 3.54 20.44
CA ASP A 41 -21.27 3.77 21.60
C ASP A 41 -20.44 5.04 21.41
N PHE A 42 -20.02 5.34 20.18
CA PHE A 42 -19.35 6.59 19.86
C PHE A 42 -20.21 7.82 20.19
N PHE A 43 -21.50 7.81 19.81
CA PHE A 43 -22.41 8.93 20.09
C PHE A 43 -22.80 9.07 21.56
N ARG A 44 -22.63 8.02 22.38
CA ARG A 44 -22.92 8.07 23.82
C ARG A 44 -21.88 8.87 24.60
N LEU A 45 -20.64 8.95 24.11
CA LEU A 45 -19.55 9.66 24.77
C LEU A 45 -19.81 11.17 24.84
N ASP A 46 -19.60 11.74 26.03
CA ASP A 46 -19.83 13.18 26.24
C ASP A 46 -18.87 14.05 25.42
N GLN A 47 -17.63 13.59 25.22
CA GLN A 47 -16.69 14.26 24.32
C GLN A 47 -17.16 14.27 22.85
N THR A 48 -17.87 13.22 22.41
CA THR A 48 -18.44 13.19 21.06
C THR A 48 -19.59 14.18 20.92
N LYS A 49 -20.47 14.24 21.92
CA LYS A 49 -21.57 15.23 21.95
C LYS A 49 -21.03 16.66 21.95
N ALA A 50 -20.02 16.94 22.78
CA ALA A 50 -19.35 18.24 22.82
C ALA A 50 -18.73 18.59 21.47
N PHE A 51 -18.01 17.64 20.85
CA PHE A 51 -17.42 17.85 19.53
C PHE A 51 -18.45 18.10 18.42
N ILE A 52 -19.58 17.39 18.44
CA ILE A 52 -20.68 17.63 17.50
C ILE A 52 -21.22 19.06 17.67
N ASN A 53 -21.42 19.50 18.91
CA ASN A 53 -21.85 20.86 19.19
C ASN A 53 -20.85 21.90 18.68
N GLU A 54 -19.55 21.67 18.87
CA GLU A 54 -18.52 22.53 18.29
C GLU A 54 -18.58 22.54 16.76
N CYS A 55 -18.70 21.39 16.10
CA CYS A 55 -18.81 21.33 14.64
C CYS A 55 -19.99 22.14 14.09
N LEU A 56 -21.12 22.18 14.80
CA LEU A 56 -22.31 22.92 14.39
C LEU A 56 -22.18 24.43 14.63
N ASN A 57 -21.37 24.85 15.60
CA ASN A 57 -21.22 26.25 16.00
C ASN A 57 -19.87 26.88 15.59
N TYR A 58 -18.97 26.09 14.99
CA TYR A 58 -17.60 26.50 14.70
C TYR A 58 -17.56 27.65 13.68
N GLY A 59 -16.97 28.78 14.08
CA GLY A 59 -16.86 29.98 13.24
C GLY A 59 -18.00 30.99 13.44
N ASN A 60 -18.88 30.76 14.41
CA ASN A 60 -19.92 31.72 14.79
C ASN A 60 -19.30 32.83 15.63
N SER A 61 -19.24 34.06 15.10
CA SER A 61 -18.82 35.20 15.90
C SER A 61 -19.91 35.54 16.92
N HIS A 62 -19.54 35.70 18.19
CA HIS A 62 -20.45 36.21 19.22
C HIS A 62 -20.88 37.69 19.03
N ASN A 63 -20.41 38.35 17.97
CA ASN A 63 -20.50 39.81 17.79
C ASN A 63 -21.40 40.25 16.62
N SER A 64 -22.24 39.38 16.06
CA SER A 64 -23.25 39.79 15.09
C SER A 64 -24.61 39.90 15.78
N ASP A 65 -25.03 41.14 16.02
CA ASP A 65 -26.41 41.48 16.39
C ASP A 65 -27.39 40.74 15.47
N GLY A 66 -28.24 39.92 16.07
CA GLY A 66 -29.53 39.52 15.49
C GLY A 66 -29.57 38.29 14.59
N GLU A 67 -28.51 37.89 13.90
CA GLU A 67 -28.58 36.72 13.00
C GLU A 67 -27.87 35.50 13.57
N LYS A 68 -28.63 34.69 14.33
CA LYS A 68 -28.23 33.38 14.89
C LYS A 68 -28.02 32.28 13.81
N ASN A 69 -27.63 32.67 12.60
CA ASN A 69 -27.48 31.78 11.45
C ASN A 69 -26.01 31.69 11.00
N GLY A 70 -25.08 31.87 11.93
CA GLY A 70 -23.73 31.38 11.75
C GLY A 70 -23.80 29.86 11.67
N HIS A 71 -23.78 29.33 10.47
CA HIS A 71 -23.44 27.94 10.23
C HIS A 71 -21.93 27.82 10.12
N SER A 72 -21.36 26.62 10.27
CA SER A 72 -19.92 26.45 10.13
C SER A 72 -19.51 26.66 8.67
N ARG A 73 -19.33 27.93 8.28
CA ARG A 73 -19.00 28.38 6.92
C ARG A 73 -17.73 27.71 6.39
N PHE A 74 -16.79 27.43 7.28
CA PHE A 74 -15.52 26.77 6.94
C PHE A 74 -15.67 25.28 6.68
N LEU A 75 -16.64 24.62 7.32
CA LEU A 75 -16.89 23.19 7.16
C LEU A 75 -18.03 22.88 6.17
N GLY A 76 -18.83 23.88 5.78
CA GLY A 76 -19.99 23.68 4.90
C GLY A 76 -21.16 22.95 5.59
N ILE A 77 -21.19 22.97 6.92
CA ILE A 77 -22.20 22.29 7.75
C ILE A 77 -23.20 23.32 8.23
N ASN A 78 -24.46 23.21 7.79
CA ASN A 78 -25.54 24.11 8.22
C ASN A 78 -26.43 23.52 9.30
N ASN A 79 -26.55 22.20 9.33
CA ASN A 79 -27.39 21.54 10.32
C ASN A 79 -26.81 20.18 10.69
N GLN A 80 -27.50 19.49 11.58
CA GLN A 80 -27.08 18.17 12.02
C GLN A 80 -27.06 17.16 10.86
N ASP A 81 -28.01 17.22 9.93
CA ASP A 81 -28.08 16.28 8.80
C ASP A 81 -26.88 16.44 7.84
N ASP A 82 -26.32 17.66 7.75
CA ASP A 82 -25.07 17.93 7.03
C ASP A 82 -23.84 17.32 7.74
N LEU A 83 -23.93 17.06 9.05
CA LEU A 83 -22.84 16.52 9.87
C LEU A 83 -22.93 15.00 10.03
N TYR A 84 -24.12 14.47 10.30
CA TYR A 84 -24.37 13.04 10.31
C TYR A 84 -25.86 12.72 10.10
N THR A 85 -26.13 11.59 9.44
CA THR A 85 -27.49 11.06 9.29
C THR A 85 -27.49 9.58 9.62
N SER A 86 -28.50 9.11 10.37
CA SER A 86 -28.64 7.70 10.72
C SER A 86 -29.95 7.15 10.19
N ARG A 87 -29.86 6.15 9.31
CA ARG A 87 -31.01 5.50 8.68
C ARG A 87 -30.96 4.00 8.94
N ARG A 88 -32.09 3.42 9.39
CA ARG A 88 -32.18 2.00 9.78
C ARG A 88 -31.63 1.02 8.74
N ARG A 89 -31.80 1.31 7.44
CA ARG A 89 -31.36 0.42 6.34
C ARG A 89 -30.00 0.78 5.74
N SER A 90 -29.60 2.04 5.83
CA SER A 90 -28.38 2.55 5.16
C SER A 90 -27.23 2.79 6.12
N GLY A 91 -27.43 2.58 7.42
CA GLY A 91 -26.43 2.86 8.45
C GLY A 91 -26.35 4.32 8.83
N THR A 92 -25.29 4.66 9.56
CA THR A 92 -24.95 6.02 9.96
C THR A 92 -23.87 6.57 9.03
N TRP A 93 -24.17 7.71 8.41
CA TRP A 93 -23.27 8.44 7.54
C TRP A 93 -22.74 9.66 8.29
N MET A 94 -21.44 9.93 8.18
CA MET A 94 -20.77 11.04 8.86
C MET A 94 -20.02 11.93 7.86
N HIS A 95 -20.09 13.24 8.06
CA HIS A 95 -19.26 14.21 7.36
C HIS A 95 -17.78 13.96 7.68
N ARG A 96 -16.89 14.25 6.73
CA ARG A 96 -15.43 14.01 6.85
C ARG A 96 -14.82 14.42 8.20
N ILE A 97 -15.26 15.54 8.78
CA ILE A 97 -14.69 16.04 10.05
C ILE A 97 -15.07 15.16 11.24
N LEU A 98 -16.32 14.69 11.27
CA LEU A 98 -16.79 13.77 12.31
C LEU A 98 -16.22 12.37 12.08
N ALA A 99 -16.06 11.97 10.83
CA ALA A 99 -15.41 10.72 10.44
C ALA A 99 -13.94 10.65 10.93
N LEU A 100 -13.19 11.77 10.93
CA LEU A 100 -11.83 11.81 11.50
C LEU A 100 -11.83 11.58 13.01
N LYS A 101 -12.74 12.22 13.75
CA LYS A 101 -12.88 11.94 15.20
C LYS A 101 -13.33 10.50 15.45
N PHE A 102 -14.22 10.00 14.61
CA PHE A 102 -14.70 8.62 14.68
C PHE A 102 -13.57 7.62 14.44
N ALA A 103 -12.73 7.86 13.44
CA ALA A 103 -11.54 7.08 13.14
C ALA A 103 -10.59 6.97 14.35
N ALA A 104 -10.30 8.09 15.00
CA ALA A 104 -9.48 8.10 16.22
C ALA A 104 -10.08 7.24 17.34
N TRP A 105 -11.41 7.24 17.50
CA TRP A 105 -12.07 6.42 18.53
C TRP A 105 -12.08 4.91 18.23
N LEU A 106 -11.99 4.52 16.95
CA LEU A 106 -12.12 3.11 16.55
C LEU A 106 -10.96 2.26 17.05
N ASP A 107 -9.73 2.75 16.97
CA ASP A 107 -8.55 1.99 17.38
C ASP A 107 -7.37 2.95 17.65
N PRO A 108 -6.64 2.82 18.79
CA PRO A 108 -5.52 3.71 19.11
C PRO A 108 -4.37 3.66 18.11
N ARG A 109 -4.11 2.52 17.46
CA ARG A 109 -3.06 2.41 16.44
C ARG A 109 -3.49 3.15 15.18
N PHE A 110 -4.76 3.05 14.80
CA PHE A 110 -5.33 3.83 13.71
C PHE A 110 -5.35 5.34 14.01
N GLU A 111 -5.69 5.75 15.23
CA GLU A 111 -5.60 7.14 15.69
C GLU A 111 -4.18 7.71 15.49
N LEU A 112 -3.17 6.99 15.95
CA LEU A 112 -1.78 7.40 15.79
C LEU A 112 -1.39 7.52 14.31
N TRP A 113 -1.85 6.59 13.46
CA TRP A 113 -1.59 6.65 12.02
C TRP A 113 -2.20 7.89 11.37
N VAL A 114 -3.43 8.27 11.76
CA VAL A 114 -4.06 9.52 11.28
C VAL A 114 -3.21 10.73 11.69
N TYR A 115 -2.75 10.79 12.93
CA TYR A 115 -1.91 11.90 13.40
C TYR A 115 -0.56 11.96 12.67
N LEU A 116 0.09 10.82 12.44
CA LEU A 116 1.33 10.76 11.66
C LEU A 116 1.13 11.19 10.20
N THR A 117 -0.02 10.88 9.61
CA THR A 117 -0.37 11.32 8.25
C THR A 117 -0.54 12.84 8.21
N ILE A 118 -1.19 13.42 9.21
CA ILE A 118 -1.32 14.88 9.34
C ILE A 118 0.06 15.52 9.56
N ASP A 119 0.91 14.93 10.40
CA ASP A 119 2.27 15.41 10.65
C ASP A 119 3.14 15.37 9.38
N GLN A 120 3.05 14.31 8.58
CA GLN A 120 3.71 14.23 7.27
C GLN A 120 3.26 15.36 6.34
N ILE A 121 1.94 15.62 6.28
CA ILE A 121 1.39 16.73 5.48
C ILE A 121 1.96 18.07 5.97
N ILE A 122 2.04 18.29 7.29
CA ILE A 122 2.61 19.51 7.88
C ILE A 122 4.08 19.67 7.51
N GLN A 123 4.84 18.57 7.46
CA GLN A 123 6.24 18.55 7.03
C GLN A 123 6.43 18.72 5.51
N GLY A 124 5.35 18.95 4.75
CA GLY A 124 5.37 19.10 3.29
C GLY A 124 5.53 17.76 2.55
N GLN A 125 5.48 16.63 3.26
CA GLN A 125 5.37 15.30 2.66
C GLN A 125 3.89 15.08 2.31
N HIS A 126 3.49 15.56 1.13
CA HIS A 126 2.14 15.35 0.66
C HIS A 126 1.94 13.86 0.33
N PRO A 127 0.91 13.19 0.90
CA PRO A 127 0.50 11.89 0.41
C PRO A 127 0.18 12.03 -1.08
N LEU A 128 0.69 11.10 -1.89
CA LEU A 128 0.47 11.10 -3.33
C LEU A 128 -1.03 11.21 -3.63
N PRO A 129 -1.44 12.08 -4.58
CA PRO A 129 -2.80 12.13 -5.08
C PRO A 129 -3.37 10.73 -5.34
N ILE A 130 -4.65 10.52 -5.04
CA ILE A 130 -5.33 9.22 -5.14
C ILE A 130 -5.20 8.63 -6.56
N GLU A 131 -5.21 9.48 -7.59
CA GLU A 131 -5.00 9.09 -8.98
C GLU A 131 -3.61 8.45 -9.20
N LEU A 132 -2.55 9.07 -8.65
CA LEU A 132 -1.19 8.53 -8.71
C LEU A 132 -1.03 7.24 -7.87
N LEU A 133 -1.80 7.10 -6.78
CA LEU A 133 -1.82 5.86 -6.01
C LEU A 133 -2.48 4.71 -6.79
N ALA A 134 -3.55 5.00 -7.53
CA ALA A 134 -4.21 4.04 -8.40
C ALA A 134 -3.30 3.62 -9.57
N GLU A 135 -2.65 4.59 -10.21
CA GLU A 135 -1.64 4.36 -11.27
C GLU A 135 -0.49 3.50 -10.75
N ARG A 136 0.09 3.85 -9.59
CA ARG A 136 1.14 3.06 -8.95
C ARG A 136 0.69 1.61 -8.69
N LYS A 137 -0.56 1.40 -8.26
CA LYS A 137 -1.12 0.07 -8.01
C LYS A 137 -1.26 -0.74 -9.30
N GLN A 138 -1.67 -0.12 -10.41
CA GLN A 138 -1.74 -0.76 -11.72
C GLN A 138 -0.35 -1.22 -12.19
N ILE A 139 0.63 -0.31 -12.15
CA ILE A 139 2.02 -0.61 -12.52
C ILE A 139 2.58 -1.77 -11.67
N LEU A 140 2.31 -1.78 -10.36
CA LEU A 140 2.74 -2.86 -9.49
C LEU A 140 2.09 -4.20 -9.83
N ASN A 141 0.81 -4.20 -10.20
CA ASN A 141 0.11 -5.42 -10.59
C ASN A 141 0.65 -5.98 -11.92
N GLU A 142 0.85 -5.13 -12.92
CA GLU A 142 1.46 -5.49 -14.20
C GLU A 142 2.85 -6.08 -13.98
N ARG A 143 3.70 -5.38 -13.23
CA ARG A 143 5.04 -5.86 -12.89
C ARG A 143 5.01 -7.22 -12.17
N ASN A 144 4.10 -7.40 -11.22
CA ASN A 144 4.00 -8.67 -10.48
C ASN A 144 3.49 -9.80 -11.38
N PHE A 145 2.59 -9.51 -12.32
CA PHE A 145 2.16 -10.47 -13.34
C PHE A 145 3.34 -10.88 -14.24
N ASP A 146 4.09 -9.92 -14.78
CA ASP A 146 5.27 -10.18 -15.61
C ASP A 146 6.34 -10.99 -14.86
N VAL A 147 6.53 -10.70 -13.55
CA VAL A 147 7.44 -11.46 -12.70
C VAL A 147 7.01 -12.93 -12.56
N GLU A 148 5.71 -13.19 -12.38
CA GLU A 148 5.20 -14.56 -12.28
C GLU A 148 5.25 -15.29 -13.63
N GLU A 149 5.02 -14.59 -14.74
CA GLU A 149 5.19 -15.15 -16.08
C GLU A 149 6.65 -15.50 -16.36
N ALA A 150 7.58 -14.58 -16.05
CA ALA A 150 9.02 -14.82 -16.19
C ALA A 150 9.49 -16.05 -15.40
N LYS A 151 9.01 -16.22 -14.15
CA LYS A 151 9.31 -17.43 -13.36
C LYS A 151 8.78 -18.71 -13.99
N ARG A 152 7.59 -18.67 -14.61
CA ARG A 152 7.02 -19.83 -15.33
C ARG A 152 7.85 -20.17 -16.55
N THR A 153 8.18 -19.18 -17.37
CA THR A 153 9.02 -19.37 -18.55
C THR A 153 10.40 -19.88 -18.16
N GLU A 154 10.97 -19.38 -17.06
CA GLU A 154 12.24 -19.88 -16.52
C GLU A 154 12.15 -21.35 -16.11
N ALA A 155 11.08 -21.75 -15.39
CA ALA A 155 10.85 -23.15 -15.02
C ALA A 155 10.69 -24.05 -16.25
N GLU A 156 9.92 -23.62 -17.25
CA GLU A 156 9.73 -24.36 -18.50
C GLU A 156 11.04 -24.47 -19.31
N LEU A 157 11.82 -23.39 -19.37
CA LEU A 157 13.16 -23.40 -19.99
C LEU A 157 14.08 -24.40 -19.29
N LEU A 158 14.11 -24.40 -17.96
CA LEU A 158 14.90 -25.34 -17.15
C LEU A 158 14.52 -26.80 -17.42
N GLU A 159 13.23 -27.07 -17.65
CA GLU A 159 12.75 -28.41 -17.96
C GLU A 159 12.87 -28.79 -19.44
N SER A 160 13.07 -27.80 -20.32
CA SER A 160 13.13 -28.00 -21.76
C SER A 160 14.27 -28.92 -22.19
N ASP A 161 14.00 -29.74 -23.22
CA ASP A 161 15.02 -30.60 -23.83
C ASP A 161 16.18 -29.80 -24.42
N VAL A 162 15.92 -28.57 -24.87
CA VAL A 162 16.95 -27.65 -25.38
C VAL A 162 17.94 -27.28 -24.27
N PHE A 163 17.44 -26.95 -23.08
CA PHE A 163 18.29 -26.62 -21.94
C PHE A 163 19.07 -27.83 -21.41
N ARG A 164 18.45 -29.01 -21.35
CA ARG A 164 19.19 -30.25 -21.02
C ARG A 164 20.33 -30.53 -21.99
N ARG A 165 20.08 -30.45 -23.30
CA ARG A 165 21.11 -30.62 -24.33
C ARG A 165 22.23 -29.60 -24.21
N TRP A 166 21.89 -28.34 -23.92
CA TRP A 166 22.88 -27.31 -23.67
C TRP A 166 23.75 -27.64 -22.44
N GLN A 167 23.15 -28.11 -21.33
CA GLN A 167 23.91 -28.53 -20.14
C GLN A 167 24.84 -29.72 -20.42
N GLU A 168 24.39 -30.72 -21.17
CA GLU A 168 25.23 -31.85 -21.58
C GLU A 168 26.42 -31.38 -22.43
N GLN A 169 26.20 -30.44 -23.37
CA GLN A 169 27.27 -29.85 -24.17
C GLN A 169 28.28 -29.10 -23.29
N GLN A 170 27.83 -28.30 -22.32
CA GLN A 170 28.71 -27.62 -21.37
C GLN A 170 29.54 -28.61 -20.55
N GLY A 171 28.93 -29.71 -20.10
CA GLY A 171 29.62 -30.80 -19.40
C GLY A 171 30.71 -31.44 -20.27
N ARG A 172 30.40 -31.72 -21.55
CA ARG A 172 31.36 -32.26 -22.53
C ARG A 172 32.53 -31.30 -22.75
N ILE A 173 32.27 -30.01 -22.94
CA ILE A 173 33.31 -28.97 -23.11
C ILE A 173 34.22 -28.92 -21.87
N LYS A 174 33.65 -28.90 -20.66
CA LYS A 174 34.41 -28.87 -19.41
C LYS A 174 35.31 -30.11 -19.25
N SER A 175 34.78 -31.28 -19.59
CA SER A 175 35.52 -32.54 -19.55
C SER A 175 36.68 -32.53 -20.57
N SER A 176 36.43 -32.08 -21.81
CA SER A 176 37.46 -31.92 -22.85
C SER A 176 38.56 -30.92 -22.44
N ASN A 177 38.20 -29.77 -21.88
CA ASN A 177 39.16 -28.79 -21.38
C ASN A 177 40.04 -29.35 -20.25
N THR A 178 39.47 -30.19 -19.39
CA THR A 178 40.22 -30.85 -18.33
C THR A 178 41.22 -31.86 -18.89
N LYS A 179 40.82 -32.63 -19.91
CA LYS A 179 41.69 -33.56 -20.65
C LYS A 179 42.82 -32.84 -21.38
N LEU A 180 42.52 -31.73 -22.06
CA LEU A 180 43.50 -30.85 -22.69
C LEU A 180 44.53 -30.36 -21.68
N LYS A 181 44.10 -29.78 -20.56
CA LYS A 181 45.02 -29.35 -19.48
C LYS A 181 45.89 -30.48 -18.94
N ALA A 182 45.35 -31.70 -18.81
CA ALA A 182 46.11 -32.86 -18.37
C ALA A 182 47.13 -33.31 -19.43
N PHE A 183 46.76 -33.25 -20.71
CA PHE A 183 47.66 -33.52 -21.83
C PHE A 183 48.78 -32.48 -21.91
N ASP A 184 48.46 -31.19 -21.85
CA ASP A 184 49.43 -30.09 -21.86
C ASP A 184 50.44 -30.24 -20.72
N ARG A 185 49.98 -30.61 -19.52
CA ARG A 185 50.88 -30.93 -18.39
C ARG A 185 51.79 -32.12 -18.66
N LYS A 186 51.29 -33.20 -19.28
CA LYS A 186 52.11 -34.35 -19.66
C LYS A 186 53.19 -33.96 -20.68
N VAL A 187 52.82 -33.17 -21.69
CA VAL A 187 53.76 -32.67 -22.70
C VAL A 187 54.84 -31.81 -22.05
N MET A 188 54.47 -30.90 -21.14
CA MET A 188 55.43 -30.06 -20.39
C MET A 188 56.41 -30.90 -19.58
N VAL A 189 55.94 -31.88 -18.80
CA VAL A 189 56.81 -32.79 -18.02
C VAL A 189 57.76 -33.57 -18.93
N GLN A 190 57.26 -34.04 -20.08
CA GLN A 190 58.06 -34.82 -21.02
C GLN A 190 59.14 -33.97 -21.69
N LEU A 191 58.83 -32.74 -22.10
CA LEU A 191 59.82 -31.79 -22.64
C LEU A 191 60.89 -31.42 -21.59
N ASP A 192 60.50 -31.27 -20.32
CA ASP A 192 61.43 -30.95 -19.23
C ASP A 192 62.38 -32.12 -18.91
N MET A 193 61.93 -33.37 -19.11
CA MET A 193 62.79 -34.56 -19.02
C MET A 193 63.85 -34.63 -20.13
N PHE A 194 63.57 -34.08 -21.32
CA PHE A 194 64.54 -34.03 -22.43
C PHE A 194 65.48 -32.81 -22.35
N SER A 195 65.24 -31.87 -21.44
CA SER A 195 66.02 -30.64 -21.25
C SER A 195 67.13 -30.76 -20.18
N LYS A 196 67.04 -31.72 -19.25
CA LYS A 196 68.09 -31.91 -18.22
C LYS A 196 69.32 -32.62 -18.78
N PRO A 197 70.53 -32.04 -18.68
CA PRO A 197 71.75 -32.70 -19.11
C PRO A 197 72.01 -33.94 -18.23
N PRO A 198 72.62 -35.01 -18.79
CA PRO A 198 72.86 -36.24 -18.04
C PRO A 198 73.75 -35.95 -16.83
N VAL A 199 73.26 -36.32 -15.65
CA VAL A 199 74.03 -36.28 -14.39
C VAL A 199 75.21 -37.23 -14.57
N LYS A 200 76.42 -36.67 -14.64
CA LYS A 200 77.66 -37.45 -14.62
C LYS A 200 77.72 -38.19 -13.27
N GLN A 201 77.71 -39.51 -13.31
CA GLN A 201 78.00 -40.34 -12.14
C GLN A 201 79.53 -40.39 -12.00
N GLU A 202 80.03 -40.01 -10.83
CA GLU A 202 81.43 -40.16 -10.39
C GLU A 202 81.76 -41.60 -10.02
#